data_AF-A0A7J6U9P6-F1
#
_entry.id   AF-A0A7J6U9P6-F1
#
_cell.length_a   1.000
_cell.length_b   1.000
_cell.length_c   1.000
_cell.angle_alpha   90.00
_cell.angle_beta   90.00
_cell.angle_gamma   90.00
#
_symmetry.space_group_name_H-M   'P 1'
#
loop_
_entity.id
_entity.type
_entity.pdbx_description
1 polymer ?
#
loop_
_entity_poly.entity_id
_entity_poly.type
_entity_poly.pdbx_seq_one_letter_code
_entity_poly.pdbx_strand_id
1 'polypeptide(L)'
;LGVNEYADLTSEEFSAQRLRPLKVDKELKGTILVQAEDDAVDLPDVVDWRPKGVLNPIKDQGKCGSCWAFSANGALEAQYAIATGKLLSFSEQQLVDCSTAYGNK
;
A
#
# COMPACT_ATOMS: atom_id res chain seq x y z
N LEU A 1 12.72 20.02 1.97
CA LEU A 1 11.40 20.17 2.63
C LEU A 1 10.65 21.30 1.93
N GLY A 2 9.33 21.22 1.86
CA GLY A 2 8.48 22.22 1.22
C GLY A 2 7.05 22.15 1.74
N VAL A 3 6.30 23.24 1.55
CA VAL A 3 4.88 23.33 1.93
C VAL A 3 4.06 22.36 1.07
N ASN A 4 3.12 21.65 1.69
CA ASN A 4 2.18 20.75 1.04
C ASN A 4 0.78 20.88 1.67
N GLU A 5 -0.16 20.07 1.21
CA GLU A 5 -1.57 20.04 1.68
C GLU A 5 -1.78 19.68 3.17
N TYR A 6 -0.71 19.32 3.89
CA TYR A 6 -0.77 19.00 5.32
C TYR A 6 -0.08 20.05 6.19
N ALA A 7 0.49 21.10 5.60
CA ALA A 7 1.35 22.06 6.30
C ALA A 7 0.59 22.96 7.30
N ASP A 8 -0.74 23.02 7.21
CA ASP A 8 -1.62 23.76 8.12
C ASP A 8 -2.23 22.89 9.23
N LEU A 9 -1.98 21.58 9.21
CA LEU A 9 -2.51 20.64 10.20
C LEU A 9 -1.59 20.54 11.42
N THR A 10 -2.19 20.56 12.60
CA THR A 10 -1.54 20.08 13.83
C THR A 10 -1.25 18.58 13.74
N SER A 11 -0.36 18.08 14.61
CA SER A 11 -0.04 16.65 14.65
C SER A 11 -1.26 15.79 14.98
N GLU A 12 -2.14 16.31 15.83
CA GLU A 12 -3.40 15.71 16.23
C GLU A 12 -4.39 15.65 15.06
N GLU A 13 -4.56 16.76 14.33
CA GLU A 13 -5.42 16.80 13.15
C GLU A 13 -4.92 15.88 12.03
N PHE A 14 -3.61 15.88 11.77
CA PHE A 14 -3.03 15.00 10.78
C PHE A 14 -3.26 13.53 11.16
N SER A 15 -2.98 13.17 12.41
CA SER A 15 -3.17 11.80 12.90
C SER A 15 -4.64 11.38 12.84
N ALA A 16 -5.57 12.24 13.26
CA ALA A 16 -6.99 11.93 13.24
C ALA A 16 -7.57 11.80 11.83
N GLN A 17 -7.07 12.58 10.85
CA GLN A 17 -7.63 12.61 9.50
C GLN A 17 -6.92 11.69 8.51
N ARG A 18 -5.61 11.43 8.68
CA ARG A 18 -4.76 10.74 7.69
C ARG A 18 -4.25 9.38 8.15
N LEU A 19 -4.23 9.13 9.46
CA LEU A 19 -3.76 7.88 10.01
C LEU A 19 -4.94 7.10 10.59
N ARG A 20 -4.92 5.78 10.38
CA ARG A 20 -5.73 4.86 11.17
C ARG A 20 -4.77 3.90 11.87
N PRO A 21 -4.71 3.90 13.21
CA PRO A 21 -3.91 2.92 13.92
C PRO A 21 -4.42 1.52 13.59
N LEU A 22 -3.63 0.72 12.89
CA LEU A 22 -3.96 -0.68 12.69
C LEU A 22 -3.87 -1.39 14.04
N LYS A 23 -4.98 -1.99 14.47
CA LYS A 23 -4.96 -2.98 15.55
C LYS A 23 -4.45 -4.28 14.95
N VAL A 24 -3.12 -4.37 14.83
CA VAL A 24 -2.47 -5.60 14.39
C VAL A 24 -2.58 -6.60 15.54
N ASP A 25 -3.35 -7.67 15.34
CA ASP A 25 -3.31 -8.82 16.25
C ASP A 25 -1.88 -9.36 16.29
N LYS A 26 -1.37 -9.64 17.49
CA LYS A 26 -0.01 -10.17 17.68
C LYS A 26 0.24 -11.47 16.92
N GLU A 27 -0.83 -12.19 16.58
CA GLU A 27 -0.79 -13.37 15.73
C GLU A 27 -1.22 -12.98 14.31
N LEU A 28 -0.23 -12.66 13.46
CA LEU A 28 -0.44 -12.52 12.02
C LEU A 28 -0.80 -13.88 11.38
N LYS A 29 -2.04 -14.33 11.56
CA LYS A 29 -2.53 -15.59 10.99
C LYS A 29 -2.53 -15.48 9.46
N GLY A 30 -1.78 -16.35 8.80
CA GLY A 30 -1.66 -16.38 7.33
C GLY A 30 -0.55 -15.53 6.74
N THR A 31 0.36 -14.96 7.55
CA THR A 31 1.59 -14.37 7.01
C THR A 31 2.54 -15.46 6.55
N ILE A 32 2.82 -15.47 5.25
CA ILE A 32 3.94 -16.21 4.69
C ILE A 32 5.18 -15.38 4.99
N LEU A 33 6.00 -15.86 5.92
CA LEU A 33 7.38 -15.40 6.00
C LEU A 33 8.09 -15.96 4.77
N VAL A 34 8.23 -15.14 3.74
CA VAL A 34 9.12 -15.46 2.62
C VAL A 34 10.52 -15.33 3.19
N GLN A 35 11.13 -16.47 3.52
CA GLN A 35 12.56 -16.49 3.74
C GLN A 35 13.20 -16.21 2.38
N ALA A 36 14.10 -15.21 2.32
CA ALA A 36 14.98 -15.11 1.17
C ALA A 36 15.73 -16.44 1.08
N GLU A 37 15.66 -17.10 -0.07
CA GLU A 37 16.46 -18.29 -0.30
C GLU A 37 17.94 -17.89 -0.21
N ASP A 38 18.74 -18.64 0.55
CA ASP A 38 20.19 -18.44 0.76
C ASP A 38 21.02 -18.70 -0.51
N ASP A 39 20.38 -18.84 -1.65
CA ASP A 39 21.05 -18.98 -2.92
C ASP A 39 21.69 -17.63 -3.26
N ALA A 40 22.97 -17.67 -3.67
CA ALA A 40 23.74 -16.52 -4.10
C ALA A 40 23.15 -15.90 -5.38
N VAL A 41 21.97 -15.29 -5.26
CA VAL A 41 21.29 -14.56 -6.33
C VAL A 41 22.03 -13.25 -6.48
N ASP A 42 22.62 -13.05 -7.65
CA ASP A 42 23.21 -11.78 -8.04
C ASP A 42 22.09 -10.75 -8.19
N LEU A 43 21.90 -9.96 -7.14
CA LEU A 43 20.88 -8.91 -7.10
C LEU A 43 21.42 -7.67 -7.82
N PRO A 44 20.59 -6.98 -8.62
CA PRO A 44 21.01 -5.73 -9.22
C PRO A 44 21.23 -4.66 -8.15
N ASP A 45 22.21 -3.78 -8.36
CA ASP A 45 22.48 -2.63 -7.49
C ASP A 45 21.27 -1.69 -7.36
N VAL A 46 20.42 -1.63 -8.38
CA VAL A 46 19.24 -0.76 -8.44
C VAL A 46 18.06 -1.48 -9.09
N VAL A 47 16.91 -1.43 -8.41
CA VAL A 47 15.62 -1.87 -8.96
C VAL A 47 14.66 -0.69 -9.00
N ASP A 48 14.15 -0.37 -10.20
CA ASP A 48 13.06 0.58 -10.38
C ASP A 48 11.94 -0.07 -11.20
N TRP A 49 10.75 -0.16 -10.62
CA TRP A 49 9.56 -0.72 -11.27
C TRP A 49 8.82 0.30 -12.13
N ARG A 50 9.04 1.61 -11.95
CA ARG A 50 8.31 2.68 -12.68
C ARG A 50 8.50 2.60 -14.19
N PRO A 51 9.72 2.41 -14.74
CA PRO A 51 9.91 2.34 -16.19
C PRO A 51 9.33 1.07 -16.82
N LYS A 52 8.94 0.07 -16.02
CA LYS A 52 8.43 -1.22 -16.50
C LYS A 52 6.96 -1.18 -16.92
N GLY A 53 6.26 -0.06 -16.72
CA GLY A 53 4.85 0.08 -17.13
C GLY A 53 3.86 -0.74 -16.29
N VAL A 54 4.27 -1.18 -15.09
CA VAL A 54 3.47 -2.01 -14.19
C VAL A 54 2.88 -1.24 -13.01
N LEU A 55 3.06 0.08 -12.95
CA LEU A 55 2.59 0.93 -11.86
C LEU A 55 1.56 1.95 -12.38
N ASN A 56 0.46 2.10 -11.65
CA ASN A 56 -0.51 3.16 -11.90
C ASN A 56 0.06 4.54 -11.49
N PRO A 57 -0.56 5.64 -11.96
CA PRO A 57 -0.29 6.98 -11.43
C PRO A 57 -0.48 7.06 -9.92
N ILE A 58 0.20 8.05 -9.31
CA ILE A 58 0.05 8.34 -7.88
C ILE A 58 -1.41 8.70 -7.57
N LYS A 59 -1.91 8.20 -6.44
CA LYS A 59 -3.26 8.44 -5.94
C LYS A 59 -3.23 9.24 -4.63
N ASP A 60 -4.39 9.68 -4.18
CA ASP A 60 -4.59 10.46 -2.94
C ASP A 60 -5.70 9.82 -2.09
N GLN A 61 -5.40 9.54 -0.81
CA GLN A 61 -6.35 8.97 0.15
C GLN A 61 -7.32 10.01 0.73
N GLY A 62 -7.04 11.30 0.53
CA GLY A 62 -7.79 12.41 1.07
C GLY A 62 -7.85 12.38 2.60
N LYS A 63 -9.01 12.76 3.15
CA LYS A 63 -9.24 12.85 4.60
C LYS A 63 -9.69 11.52 5.24
N CYS A 64 -9.09 10.42 4.80
CA CYS A 64 -9.38 9.09 5.31
C CYS A 64 -8.07 8.39 5.68
N GLY A 65 -8.03 7.70 6.82
CA GLY A 65 -6.92 6.83 7.23
C GLY A 65 -6.86 5.51 6.45
N SER A 66 -6.96 5.57 5.12
CA SER A 66 -7.05 4.41 4.22
C SER A 66 -5.72 4.08 3.52
N CYS A 67 -4.59 4.63 3.97
CA CYS A 67 -3.25 4.35 3.42
C CYS A 67 -2.97 2.84 3.24
N TRP A 68 -3.46 2.00 4.15
CA TRP A 68 -3.35 0.54 4.08
C TRP A 68 -4.02 -0.04 2.82
N ALA A 69 -5.16 0.52 2.39
CA ALA A 69 -5.88 0.08 1.21
C ALA A 69 -5.12 0.45 -0.07
N PHE A 70 -4.55 1.66 -0.11
CA PHE A 70 -3.68 2.10 -1.21
C PHE A 70 -2.41 1.25 -1.31
N SER A 71 -1.79 0.91 -0.18
CA SER A 71 -0.62 0.03 -0.16
C SER A 71 -0.95 -1.37 -0.67
N ALA A 72 -2.08 -1.94 -0.25
CA ALA A 72 -2.52 -3.27 -0.69
C ALA A 72 -2.85 -3.27 -2.19
N ASN A 73 -3.59 -2.28 -2.66
CA ASN A 73 -3.92 -2.14 -4.08
C ASN A 73 -2.67 -1.90 -4.93
N GLY A 74 -1.77 -1.01 -4.54
CA GLY A 74 -0.55 -0.75 -5.33
C GLY A 74 0.28 -2.02 -5.56
N ALA A 75 0.41 -2.87 -4.55
CA ALA A 75 1.08 -4.17 -4.69
C ALA A 75 0.28 -5.14 -5.58
N LEU A 76 -1.03 -5.24 -5.37
CA LEU A 76 -1.92 -6.12 -6.15
C LEU A 76 -1.97 -5.72 -7.63
N GLU A 77 -2.11 -4.44 -7.92
CA GLU A 77 -2.12 -3.86 -9.27
C GLU A 77 -0.80 -4.16 -9.99
N ALA A 78 0.34 -3.95 -9.32
CA ALA A 78 1.65 -4.23 -9.89
C ALA A 78 1.84 -5.72 -10.20
N GLN A 79 1.50 -6.60 -9.26
CA GLN A 79 1.57 -8.05 -9.47
C GLN A 79 0.61 -8.52 -10.58
N TYR A 80 -0.59 -7.96 -10.63
CA TYR A 80 -1.56 -8.26 -11.69
C TYR A 80 -1.04 -7.82 -13.06
N ALA A 81 -0.45 -6.62 -13.16
CA ALA A 81 0.16 -6.13 -14.39
C ALA A 81 1.34 -7.00 -14.83
N ILE A 82 2.21 -7.43 -13.90
CA ILE A 82 3.32 -8.36 -14.18
C ILE A 82 2.80 -9.70 -14.72
N ALA A 83 1.79 -10.28 -14.06
CA ALA A 83 1.29 -11.60 -14.40
C ALA A 83 0.45 -11.63 -15.70
N THR A 84 -0.28 -10.55 -16.00
CA THR A 84 -1.28 -10.54 -17.08
C THR A 84 -0.96 -9.61 -18.23
N GLY A 85 0.02 -8.71 -18.07
CA GLY A 85 0.30 -7.62 -19.00
C GLY A 85 -0.77 -6.51 -19.02
N LYS A 86 -1.75 -6.55 -18.11
CA LYS A 86 -2.83 -5.56 -18.03
C LYS A 86 -2.67 -4.70 -16.79
N LEU A 87 -2.45 -3.40 -17.00
CA LEU A 87 -2.44 -2.43 -15.91
C LEU A 87 -3.88 -1.96 -15.63
N LEU A 88 -4.38 -2.28 -14.44
CA LEU A 88 -5.70 -1.88 -13.95
C LEU A 88 -5.54 -1.06 -12.67
N SER A 89 -6.44 -0.11 -12.46
CA SER A 89 -6.61 0.56 -11.16
C SER A 89 -7.75 -0.10 -10.41
N PHE A 90 -7.46 -0.75 -9.28
CA PHE A 90 -8.46 -1.36 -8.41
C PHE A 90 -9.06 -0.34 -7.45
N SER A 91 -10.21 -0.69 -6.84
CA SER A 91 -10.97 0.20 -5.97
C SER A 91 -10.47 0.11 -4.53
N GLU A 92 -9.83 1.17 -4.02
CA GLU A 92 -9.47 1.26 -2.60
C GLU A 92 -10.73 1.29 -1.73
N GLN A 93 -11.80 1.92 -2.21
CA GLN A 93 -13.05 2.05 -1.49
C GLN A 93 -13.71 0.68 -1.25
N GLN A 94 -13.57 -0.26 -2.19
CA GLN A 94 -14.05 -1.63 -1.97
C GLN A 94 -13.36 -2.27 -0.77
N LEU A 95 -12.04 -2.08 -0.61
CA LEU A 95 -11.34 -2.58 0.58
C LEU A 95 -11.86 -1.86 1.83
N VAL A 96 -11.95 -0.53 1.81
CA VAL A 96 -12.44 0.28 2.94
C VAL A 96 -13.82 -0.18 3.42
N ASP A 97 -14.75 -0.47 2.49
CA ASP A 97 -16.13 -0.80 2.83
C ASP A 97 -16.33 -2.28 3.18
N CYS A 98 -15.64 -3.18 2.47
CA CYS A 98 -16.01 -4.60 2.46
C CYS A 98 -15.06 -5.51 3.23
N SER A 99 -13.85 -5.07 3.57
CA SER A 99 -12.85 -5.96 4.17
C SER A 99 -12.76 -5.90 5.70
N THR A 100 -13.73 -5.23 6.35
CA THR A 100 -13.80 -5.09 7.81
C THR A 100 -13.82 -6.43 8.59
N ALA A 101 -14.29 -7.51 7.96
CA ALA A 101 -14.25 -8.86 8.53
C ALA A 101 -12.82 -9.43 8.69
N TYR A 102 -11.83 -8.83 8.03
CA TYR A 102 -10.42 -9.26 8.05
C TYR A 102 -9.54 -8.41 8.96
N GLY A 103 -10.13 -7.63 9.89
CA GLY A 103 -9.40 -6.99 10.97
C GLY A 103 -8.83 -5.58 10.66
N ASN A 104 -9.29 -4.93 9.60
CA ASN A 104 -8.88 -3.55 9.26
C ASN A 104 -9.91 -2.47 9.67
N LYS A 105 -10.69 -2.77 10.72
CA LYS A 105 -11.53 -1.77 11.38
C LYS A 105 -10.67 -0.70 12.05
#